data_AF-A0A2M6WQ51-F1
#
_entry.id   AF-A0A2M6WQ51-F1
#
_cell.length_a   1.000
_cell.length_b   1.000
_cell.length_c   1.000
_cell.angle_alpha   90.00
_cell.angle_beta   90.00
_cell.angle_gamma   90.00
#
_symmetry.space_group_name_H-M   'P 1'
#
loop_
_entity.id
_entity.type
_entity.pdbx_description
1 polymer ?
#
loop_
_entity_poly.entity_id
_entity_poly.type
_entity_poly.pdbx_seq_one_letter_code
_entity_poly.pdbx_strand_id
1 'polypeptide(L)'
;MGYKKSIKAFTLVEMLIVIAIIGVLMGVMTVSYSAIRQRARDTKRVKNIEQIQTALKLYFYNESSYPDNLTFDQALTGSTSSTTYMQIIPSAPTPTDGNCTSRQNAGGYTANIASSSYQVAFCLGNRVGNLSAGPKCLTPSGIIDMDCTPFACGDQLNITIIGNHVCNTSAPDYDTCSYSTVQIGTQCWTKQNLNIGSIVSGATTQANNDILEKYCYNDNTDNCLTDGGLYKQDEAMQYSAAKGTQGICPSGWHLPSDAEQNTLDQYLNDTTCDANRVNARDCANAGTKLKAGGSSGFEGLL
;
A
#
# COMPACT_ATOMS: atom_id res chain seq x y z
N MET A 1 23.80 -46.07 65.56
CA MET A 1 22.58 -45.24 65.42
C MET A 1 22.62 -44.57 64.05
N GLY A 2 21.83 -45.02 63.06
CA GLY A 2 21.77 -44.39 61.74
C GLY A 2 20.51 -43.52 61.62
N TYR A 3 20.67 -42.20 61.44
CA TYR A 3 19.55 -41.28 61.25
C TYR A 3 18.95 -41.50 59.85
N LYS A 4 17.72 -42.02 59.77
CA LYS A 4 17.03 -42.26 58.50
C LYS A 4 16.59 -40.91 57.93
N LYS A 5 17.24 -40.45 56.86
CA LYS A 5 16.88 -39.22 56.15
C LYS A 5 15.50 -39.40 55.51
N SER A 6 14.53 -38.60 55.94
CA SER A 6 13.18 -38.57 55.33
C SER A 6 13.31 -38.13 53.87
N ILE A 7 13.01 -39.03 52.93
CA ILE A 7 12.88 -38.69 51.52
C ILE A 7 11.55 -37.95 51.38
N LYS A 8 11.60 -36.64 51.08
CA LYS A 8 10.40 -35.87 50.77
C LYS A 8 9.84 -36.41 49.46
N ALA A 9 8.66 -37.01 49.51
CA ALA A 9 7.91 -37.46 48.34
C ALA A 9 6.86 -36.40 47.98
N PHE A 10 6.66 -36.16 46.68
CA PHE A 10 5.63 -35.26 46.19
C PHE A 10 4.33 -36.03 45.94
N THR A 11 3.20 -35.38 46.20
CA THR A 11 1.88 -35.89 45.83
C THR A 11 1.63 -35.68 44.34
N LEU A 12 0.76 -36.51 43.76
CA LEU A 12 0.36 -36.40 42.35
C LEU A 12 -0.32 -35.04 42.09
N VAL A 13 -1.07 -34.52 43.07
CA VAL A 13 -1.72 -33.21 43.01
C VAL A 13 -0.69 -32.07 42.96
N GLU A 14 0.39 -32.14 43.75
CA GLU A 14 1.45 -31.12 43.71
C GLU A 14 2.14 -31.07 42.33
N MET A 15 2.44 -32.22 41.74
CA MET A 15 3.01 -32.26 40.39
C MET A 15 2.04 -31.69 39.34
N LEU A 16 0.74 -31.96 39.47
CA LEU A 16 -0.29 -31.45 38.56
C LEU A 16 -0.41 -29.92 38.62
N ILE A 17 -0.38 -29.34 39.81
CA ILE A 17 -0.43 -27.88 39.99
C ILE A 17 0.82 -27.22 39.38
N VAL A 18 2.00 -27.81 39.58
CA VAL A 18 3.26 -27.25 39.04
C VAL A 18 3.26 -27.23 37.52
N ILE A 19 2.89 -28.33 36.86
CA ILE A 19 2.82 -28.36 35.39
C ILE A 19 1.75 -27.41 34.85
N ALA A 20 0.63 -27.23 35.56
CA ALA A 20 -0.41 -26.28 35.19
C ALA A 20 0.10 -24.83 35.27
N ILE A 21 0.78 -24.45 36.36
CA ILE A 21 1.39 -23.12 36.51
C ILE A 21 2.44 -22.87 35.44
N ILE A 22 3.32 -23.84 35.16
CA ILE A 22 4.34 -23.72 34.12
C ILE A 22 3.68 -23.55 32.74
N GLY A 23 2.62 -24.30 32.43
CA GLY A 23 1.87 -24.16 31.18
C GLY A 23 1.29 -22.76 30.99
N VAL A 24 0.70 -22.18 32.04
CA VAL A 24 0.16 -20.81 32.03
C VAL A 24 1.29 -19.79 31.82
N LEU A 25 2.40 -19.91 32.55
CA LEU A 25 3.54 -19.01 32.43
C LEU A 25 4.16 -19.05 31.03
N MET A 26 4.34 -20.25 30.45
CA MET A 26 4.84 -20.40 29.09
C MET A 26 3.89 -19.77 28.06
N GLY A 27 2.58 -19.89 28.25
CA GLY A 27 1.58 -19.26 27.38
C GLY A 27 1.67 -17.73 27.34
N VAL A 28 1.89 -17.07 28.48
CA VAL A 28 2.04 -15.60 28.54
C VAL A 28 3.39 -15.13 27.98
N MET A 29 4.45 -15.92 28.18
CA MET A 29 5.79 -15.60 27.69
C MET A 29 5.90 -15.62 26.15
N THR A 30 5.18 -16.49 25.44
CA THR A 30 5.26 -16.57 23.98
C THR A 30 4.73 -15.31 23.28
N VAL A 31 3.59 -14.78 23.74
CA VAL A 31 2.97 -13.56 23.17
C VAL A 31 3.83 -12.33 23.43
N SER A 32 4.41 -12.20 24.62
CA SER A 32 5.32 -11.09 24.94
C SER A 32 6.64 -11.16 24.15
N TYR A 33 7.16 -12.36 23.92
CA TYR A 33 8.41 -12.57 23.19
C TYR A 33 8.34 -12.19 21.71
N SER A 34 7.23 -12.49 21.02
CA SER A 34 7.04 -12.10 19.62
C SER A 34 7.00 -10.57 19.45
N ALA A 35 6.29 -9.86 20.34
CA ALA A 35 6.22 -8.40 20.34
C ALA A 35 7.58 -7.74 20.63
N ILE A 36 8.37 -8.28 21.57
CA ILE A 36 9.73 -7.78 21.86
C ILE A 36 10.64 -7.94 20.64
N ARG A 37 10.58 -9.10 19.96
CA ARG A 37 11.37 -9.34 18.74
C ARG A 37 11.00 -8.37 17.62
N GLN A 38 9.70 -8.07 17.44
CA GLN A 38 9.23 -7.11 16.45
C GLN A 38 9.79 -5.70 16.72
N ARG A 39 9.67 -5.21 17.96
CA ARG A 39 10.22 -3.89 18.36
C ARG A 39 11.74 -3.81 18.18
N ALA A 40 12.45 -4.90 18.47
CA ALA A 40 13.90 -4.98 18.25
C ALA A 40 14.26 -4.90 16.76
N ARG A 41 13.50 -5.57 15.88
CA ARG A 41 13.68 -5.46 14.42
C ARG A 41 13.39 -4.04 13.92
N ASP A 42 12.31 -3.41 14.37
CA ASP A 42 11.96 -2.04 13.97
C ASP A 42 13.03 -1.03 14.43
N THR A 43 13.53 -1.17 15.66
CA THR A 43 14.65 -0.33 16.16
C THR A 43 15.92 -0.55 15.33
N LYS A 44 16.21 -1.79 14.92
CA LYS A 44 17.34 -2.11 14.03
C LYS A 44 17.15 -1.51 12.63
N ARG A 45 15.93 -1.56 12.08
CA ARG A 45 15.59 -0.97 10.77
C ARG A 45 15.87 0.53 10.74
N VAL A 46 15.45 1.27 11.76
CA VAL A 46 15.70 2.72 11.86
C VAL A 46 17.20 3.01 11.93
N LYS A 47 17.96 2.28 12.77
CA LYS A 47 19.42 2.46 12.85
C LYS A 47 20.14 2.14 11.53
N ASN A 48 19.73 1.08 10.84
CA ASN A 48 20.25 0.74 9.53
C ASN A 48 20.01 1.86 8.51
N ILE A 49 18.80 2.45 8.50
CA ILE A 49 18.44 3.59 7.66
C ILE A 49 19.29 4.82 7.96
N GLU A 50 19.51 5.14 9.24
CA GLU A 50 20.36 6.26 9.64
C GLU A 50 21.82 6.05 9.17
N GLN A 51 22.32 4.82 9.24
CA GLN A 51 23.65 4.48 8.72
C GLN A 51 23.71 4.63 7.19
N ILE A 52 22.68 4.19 6.46
CA ILE A 52 22.57 4.38 5.01
C ILE A 52 22.55 5.88 4.68
N GLN A 53 21.77 6.68 5.40
CA GLN A 53 21.72 8.14 5.22
C GLN A 53 23.10 8.78 5.36
N THR A 54 23.82 8.43 6.43
CA THR A 54 25.18 8.95 6.65
C THR A 54 26.13 8.53 5.54
N ALA A 55 26.07 7.27 5.10
CA ALA A 55 26.90 6.78 4.00
C ALA A 55 26.59 7.51 2.68
N LEU A 56 25.32 7.74 2.37
CA LEU A 56 24.89 8.50 1.18
C LEU A 56 25.33 9.98 1.25
N LYS A 57 25.30 10.60 2.44
CA LYS A 57 25.82 11.96 2.64
C LYS A 57 27.33 12.04 2.38
N LEU A 58 28.09 11.07 2.88
CA LEU A 58 29.53 10.98 2.62
C LEU A 58 29.83 10.71 1.14
N TYR A 59 29.03 9.85 0.51
CA TYR A 59 29.11 9.58 -0.93
C TYR A 59 28.93 10.88 -1.71
N PHE A 60 27.83 11.62 -1.48
CA PHE A 60 27.54 12.88 -2.18
C PHE A 60 28.64 13.93 -1.96
N TYR A 61 29.17 14.02 -0.74
CA TYR A 61 30.26 14.95 -0.42
C TYR A 61 31.53 14.70 -1.26
N ASN A 62 31.87 13.44 -1.51
CA ASN A 62 33.09 13.06 -2.24
C ASN A 62 32.88 12.93 -3.75
N GLU A 63 31.72 12.41 -4.18
CA GLU A 63 31.42 12.07 -5.57
C GLU A 63 30.57 13.16 -6.26
N SER A 64 30.19 14.22 -5.54
CA SER A 64 29.36 15.34 -6.00
C SER A 64 27.99 14.93 -6.59
N SER A 65 27.57 13.70 -6.33
CA SER A 65 26.32 13.11 -6.81
C SER A 65 25.94 11.95 -5.89
N TYR A 66 24.66 11.57 -5.86
CA TYR A 66 24.27 10.29 -5.25
C TYR A 66 24.52 9.13 -6.23
N PRO A 67 24.68 7.89 -5.75
CA PRO A 67 24.92 6.74 -6.64
C PRO A 67 23.72 6.48 -7.56
N ASP A 68 23.93 6.03 -8.79
CA ASP A 68 22.81 5.72 -9.70
C ASP A 68 21.92 4.59 -9.18
N ASN A 69 22.50 3.68 -8.38
CA ASN A 69 21.80 2.53 -7.82
C ASN A 69 22.29 2.24 -6.39
N LEU A 70 21.38 1.74 -5.54
CA LEU A 70 21.69 1.19 -4.22
C LEU A 70 21.39 -0.31 -4.23
N THR A 71 22.40 -1.15 -4.00
CA THR A 71 22.23 -2.61 -4.01
C THR A 71 22.37 -3.18 -2.60
N PHE A 72 21.34 -3.87 -2.12
CA PHE A 72 21.37 -4.49 -0.79
C PHE A 72 22.32 -5.67 -0.72
N ASP A 73 22.82 -5.89 0.49
CA ASP A 73 23.79 -6.91 0.82
C ASP A 73 25.12 -6.76 0.04
N GLN A 74 25.38 -5.57 -0.52
CA GLN A 74 26.62 -5.18 -1.19
C GLN A 74 27.21 -3.93 -0.54
N ALA A 75 28.48 -3.64 -0.85
CA ALA A 75 29.13 -2.42 -0.39
C ALA A 75 28.67 -1.19 -1.20
N LEU A 76 28.52 -0.05 -0.54
CA LEU A 76 28.41 1.24 -1.21
C LEU A 76 29.82 1.76 -1.51
N THR A 77 30.25 1.66 -2.76
CA THR A 77 31.56 2.12 -3.23
C THR A 77 31.42 3.29 -4.19
N GLY A 78 32.33 4.27 -4.10
CA GLY A 78 32.37 5.45 -4.97
C GLY A 78 32.59 5.08 -6.43
N SER A 79 31.82 5.70 -7.33
CA SER A 79 31.94 5.48 -8.77
C SER A 79 33.24 6.08 -9.34
N THR A 80 33.79 7.14 -8.72
CA THR A 80 35.04 7.77 -9.17
C THR A 80 36.21 7.53 -8.22
N SER A 81 35.99 7.49 -6.89
CA SER A 81 37.09 7.42 -5.92
C SER A 81 37.49 6.00 -5.50
N SER A 82 36.71 4.97 -5.83
CA SER A 82 36.82 3.60 -5.25
C SER A 82 36.73 3.54 -3.72
N THR A 83 36.33 4.64 -3.06
CA THR A 83 36.16 4.69 -1.60
C THR A 83 34.96 3.86 -1.18
N THR A 84 35.09 3.03 -0.14
CA THR A 84 33.93 2.33 0.44
C THR A 84 33.28 3.21 1.51
N TYR A 85 32.05 3.66 1.26
CA TYR A 85 31.26 4.48 2.19
C TYR A 85 30.45 3.65 3.18
N MET A 86 30.10 2.42 2.78
CA MET A 86 29.43 1.43 3.64
C MET A 86 29.83 0.04 3.17
N GLN A 87 30.25 -0.82 4.11
CA GLN A 87 30.73 -2.17 3.80
C GLN A 87 29.62 -3.11 3.32
N ILE A 88 28.44 -3.01 3.94
CA ILE A 88 27.26 -3.78 3.56
C ILE A 88 26.06 -2.87 3.77
N ILE A 89 25.29 -2.64 2.71
CA ILE A 89 23.99 -2.01 2.80
C ILE A 89 23.02 -3.08 3.30
N PRO A 90 22.53 -2.99 4.55
CA PRO A 90 21.77 -4.07 5.15
C PRO A 90 20.44 -4.27 4.42
N SER A 91 20.01 -5.51 4.24
CA SER A 91 18.64 -5.85 3.81
C SER A 91 17.62 -5.70 4.95
N ALA A 92 16.34 -5.61 4.59
CA ALA A 92 15.26 -5.54 5.57
C ALA A 92 15.14 -6.86 6.36
N PRO A 93 14.95 -6.82 7.70
CA PRO A 93 14.70 -8.01 8.50
C PRO A 93 13.44 -8.76 8.05
N THR A 94 13.53 -10.09 7.99
CA THR A 94 12.40 -11.01 7.77
C THR A 94 11.96 -11.68 9.08
N PRO A 95 10.68 -12.05 9.25
CA PRO A 95 9.55 -11.87 8.32
C PRO A 95 8.98 -10.43 8.35
N THR A 96 7.98 -10.17 7.50
CA THR A 96 7.19 -8.93 7.51
C THR A 96 6.51 -8.71 8.85
N ASP A 97 6.69 -7.50 9.38
CA ASP A 97 6.14 -7.09 10.67
C ASP A 97 5.05 -6.04 10.48
N GLY A 98 3.96 -6.16 11.23
CA GLY A 98 2.85 -5.19 11.24
C GLY A 98 2.01 -5.21 9.96
N ASN A 99 1.42 -4.05 9.63
CA ASN A 99 0.46 -3.89 8.52
C ASN A 99 1.13 -3.60 7.16
N CYS A 100 2.46 -3.72 7.07
CA CYS A 100 3.19 -3.51 5.83
C CYS A 100 2.87 -4.61 4.82
N THR A 101 2.65 -4.26 3.55
CA THR A 101 2.57 -5.27 2.51
C THR A 101 3.91 -6.00 2.34
N SER A 102 3.87 -7.20 1.78
CA SER A 102 5.10 -7.90 1.39
C SER A 102 5.97 -7.05 0.46
N ARG A 103 5.45 -6.06 -0.27
CA ARG A 103 6.27 -5.17 -1.09
C ARG A 103 6.89 -4.02 -0.30
N GLN A 104 6.12 -3.38 0.57
CA GLN A 104 6.63 -2.36 1.51
C GLN A 104 7.70 -2.95 2.46
N ASN A 105 7.66 -4.27 2.68
CA ASN A 105 8.63 -4.97 3.51
C ASN A 105 9.72 -5.77 2.76
N ALA A 106 9.39 -6.50 1.67
CA ALA A 106 10.35 -7.26 0.85
C ALA A 106 11.06 -6.38 -0.19
N GLY A 107 10.48 -5.23 -0.55
CA GLY A 107 11.19 -4.07 -1.10
C GLY A 107 12.01 -3.39 0.00
N GLY A 108 12.80 -4.15 0.73
CA GLY A 108 13.73 -3.63 1.71
C GLY A 108 14.53 -2.52 1.06
N TYR A 109 14.32 -1.30 1.55
CA TYR A 109 15.06 -0.13 1.14
C TYR A 109 14.98 0.14 -0.37
N THR A 110 13.81 0.16 -1.01
CA THR A 110 13.76 0.56 -2.43
C THR A 110 14.28 1.98 -2.60
N ALA A 111 15.44 2.12 -3.25
CA ALA A 111 16.07 3.41 -3.49
C ALA A 111 15.66 3.94 -4.86
N ASN A 112 15.00 5.09 -4.91
CA ASN A 112 14.91 5.93 -6.09
C ASN A 112 15.98 7.01 -5.95
N ILE A 113 16.98 6.99 -6.83
CA ILE A 113 18.15 7.86 -6.72
C ILE A 113 18.30 8.71 -7.97
N ALA A 114 18.47 10.00 -7.75
CA ALA A 114 18.81 10.99 -8.76
C ALA A 114 20.14 11.64 -8.37
N SER A 115 20.80 12.29 -9.32
CA SER A 115 22.12 12.92 -9.09
C SER A 115 22.15 13.89 -7.90
N SER A 116 21.04 14.55 -7.56
CA SER A 116 20.93 15.55 -6.50
C SER A 116 20.02 15.17 -5.32
N SER A 117 19.30 14.05 -5.38
CA SER A 117 18.37 13.64 -4.32
C SER A 117 18.15 12.13 -4.34
N TYR A 118 17.60 11.58 -3.25
CA TYR A 118 17.21 10.19 -3.20
C TYR A 118 15.99 9.99 -2.29
N GLN A 119 15.34 8.85 -2.49
CA GLN A 119 14.29 8.33 -1.62
C GLN A 119 14.57 6.86 -1.35
N VAL A 120 14.65 6.46 -0.08
CA VAL A 120 14.77 5.04 0.30
C VAL A 120 13.55 4.65 1.12
N ALA A 121 12.69 3.81 0.57
CA ALA A 121 11.47 3.38 1.25
C ALA A 121 11.75 2.24 2.24
N PHE A 122 11.15 2.29 3.41
CA PHE A 122 11.18 1.20 4.39
C PHE A 122 9.89 1.17 5.19
N CYS A 123 9.66 0.11 5.97
CA CYS A 123 8.44 -0.02 6.74
C CYS A 123 8.74 -0.38 8.20
N LEU A 124 7.92 0.14 9.11
CA LEU A 124 7.98 -0.17 10.54
C LEU A 124 6.73 -0.92 10.96
N GLY A 125 6.92 -2.06 11.65
CA GLY A 125 5.80 -2.84 12.17
C GLY A 125 5.10 -2.19 13.36
N ASN A 126 5.84 -1.38 14.13
CA ASN A 126 5.36 -0.59 15.27
C ASN A 126 5.97 0.82 15.27
N ARG A 127 5.42 1.69 16.13
CA ARG A 127 5.99 3.01 16.42
C ARG A 127 7.42 2.89 16.98
N VAL A 128 8.36 3.66 16.42
CA VAL A 128 9.74 3.79 16.92
C VAL A 128 10.04 5.27 17.13
N GLY A 129 10.21 5.69 18.39
CA GLY A 129 10.39 7.10 18.72
C GLY A 129 9.19 7.92 18.25
N ASN A 130 9.44 8.91 17.38
CA ASN A 130 8.39 9.74 16.78
C ASN A 130 7.83 9.19 15.46
N LEU A 131 8.42 8.12 14.91
CA LEU A 131 7.96 7.51 13.66
C LEU A 131 6.81 6.55 13.94
N SER A 132 5.67 6.78 13.29
CA SER A 132 4.50 5.90 13.37
C SER A 132 4.77 4.50 12.77
N ALA A 133 3.88 3.53 12.98
CA ALA A 133 3.92 2.28 12.23
C ALA A 133 3.61 2.52 10.74
N GLY A 134 3.91 1.55 9.88
CA GLY A 134 3.66 1.62 8.44
C GLY A 134 4.84 2.18 7.63
N PRO A 135 4.64 2.47 6.34
CA PRO A 135 5.69 2.86 5.42
C PRO A 135 6.32 4.21 5.80
N LYS A 136 7.59 4.34 5.47
CA LYS A 136 8.47 5.48 5.78
C LYS A 136 9.36 5.74 4.60
N CYS A 137 9.79 6.99 4.47
CA CYS A 137 10.72 7.39 3.43
C CYS A 137 11.95 8.04 4.06
N LEU A 138 13.13 7.58 3.68
CA LEU A 138 14.37 8.30 3.94
C LEU A 138 14.67 9.22 2.74
N THR A 139 14.96 10.48 3.03
CA THR A 139 15.39 11.51 2.07
C THR A 139 16.73 12.11 2.52
N PRO A 140 17.40 12.94 1.71
CA PRO A 140 18.57 13.72 2.17
C PRO A 140 18.32 14.49 3.47
N SER A 141 17.09 14.99 3.66
CA SER A 141 16.68 15.79 4.83
C SER A 141 16.37 14.97 6.08
N GLY A 142 16.18 13.65 5.97
CA GLY A 142 15.76 12.82 7.10
C GLY A 142 14.73 11.76 6.72
N ILE A 143 14.31 11.02 7.74
CA ILE A 143 13.19 10.09 7.67
C ILE A 143 11.89 10.89 7.81
N ILE A 144 10.91 10.60 6.97
CA ILE A 144 9.56 11.17 7.00
C ILE A 144 8.49 10.07 7.04
N ASP A 145 7.36 10.38 7.65
CA ASP A 145 6.18 9.50 7.77
C ASP A 145 5.36 9.51 6.47
N MET A 146 5.98 9.09 5.36
CA MET A 146 5.40 9.02 4.02
C MET A 146 5.85 7.74 3.33
N ASP A 147 4.97 7.12 2.54
CA ASP A 147 5.34 6.02 1.65
C ASP A 147 6.00 6.58 0.38
N CYS A 148 7.22 6.14 0.08
CA CYS A 148 7.91 6.45 -1.17
C CYS A 148 8.33 5.20 -1.94
N THR A 149 7.70 4.06 -1.65
CA THR A 149 7.77 2.92 -2.56
C THR A 149 7.20 3.37 -3.91
N PRO A 150 7.89 3.15 -5.04
CA PRO A 150 7.34 3.48 -6.35
C PRO A 150 6.02 2.74 -6.52
N PHE A 151 4.90 3.46 -6.65
CA PHE A 151 3.60 2.84 -6.82
C PHE A 151 3.64 1.85 -8.00
N ALA A 152 3.18 0.62 -7.80
CA ALA A 152 2.95 -0.27 -8.94
C ALA A 152 1.62 -0.99 -8.82
N CYS A 153 1.11 -1.40 -9.97
CA CYS A 153 -0.15 -2.08 -10.09
C CYS A 153 -0.16 -3.36 -9.27
N GLY A 154 -1.22 -3.54 -8.47
CA GLY A 154 -1.32 -4.57 -7.44
C GLY A 154 -1.28 -4.01 -6.03
N ASP A 155 -0.74 -2.79 -5.83
CA ASP A 155 -0.80 -2.11 -4.54
C ASP A 155 -2.23 -1.62 -4.22
N GLN A 156 -2.50 -1.40 -2.93
CA GLN A 156 -3.73 -0.74 -2.50
C GLN A 156 -3.53 0.78 -2.54
N LEU A 157 -4.36 1.46 -3.32
CA LEU A 157 -4.49 2.90 -3.39
C LEU A 157 -5.29 3.40 -2.17
N ASN A 158 -4.60 4.02 -1.21
CA ASN A 158 -5.22 4.66 -0.05
C ASN A 158 -5.43 6.14 -0.33
N ILE A 159 -6.68 6.59 -0.21
CA ILE A 159 -7.11 7.94 -0.48
C ILE A 159 -7.47 8.59 0.85
N THR A 160 -6.94 9.79 1.08
CA THR A 160 -7.27 10.56 2.29
C THR A 160 -8.18 11.74 1.95
N ILE A 161 -7.87 12.43 0.85
CA ILE A 161 -8.57 13.63 0.40
C ILE A 161 -8.60 13.64 -1.13
N ILE A 162 -9.75 13.99 -1.72
CA ILE A 162 -9.91 14.30 -3.15
C ILE A 162 -10.65 15.61 -3.26
N GLY A 163 -10.03 16.64 -3.85
CA GLY A 163 -10.59 17.99 -3.80
C GLY A 163 -10.81 18.44 -2.35
N ASN A 164 -12.04 18.84 -2.01
CA ASN A 164 -12.44 19.16 -0.64
C ASN A 164 -13.08 17.98 0.11
N HIS A 165 -13.20 16.83 -0.54
CA HIS A 165 -13.79 15.63 0.06
C HIS A 165 -12.78 14.91 0.94
N VAL A 166 -13.11 14.76 2.22
CA VAL A 166 -12.31 13.99 3.19
C VAL A 166 -12.93 12.61 3.35
N CYS A 167 -12.11 11.58 3.12
CA CYS A 167 -12.52 10.20 3.27
C CYS A 167 -13.01 9.89 4.69
N ASN A 168 -14.23 9.39 4.82
CA ASN A 168 -14.85 9.03 6.10
C ASN A 168 -15.18 7.54 6.16
N THR A 169 -14.47 6.80 7.01
CA THR A 169 -14.64 5.35 7.21
C THR A 169 -15.66 4.99 8.30
N SER A 170 -16.34 5.97 8.89
CA SER A 170 -17.10 5.84 10.15
C SER A 170 -18.62 6.01 10.01
N ALA A 171 -19.13 6.34 8.83
CA ALA A 171 -20.54 6.65 8.57
C ALA A 171 -21.20 5.60 7.65
N PRO A 172 -22.54 5.44 7.64
CA PRO A 172 -23.23 4.44 6.81
C PRO A 172 -23.01 4.62 5.29
N ASP A 173 -22.49 5.78 4.87
CA ASP A 173 -22.18 6.17 3.49
C ASP A 173 -20.77 5.75 3.05
N TYR A 174 -20.28 4.58 3.49
CA TYR A 174 -18.86 4.19 3.47
C TYR A 174 -18.15 4.49 2.15
N ASP A 175 -17.34 5.54 2.17
CA ASP A 175 -16.25 5.66 1.22
C ASP A 175 -15.15 4.72 1.68
N THR A 176 -14.92 3.65 0.91
CA THR A 176 -13.87 2.68 1.25
C THR A 176 -12.49 3.36 1.24
N CYS A 177 -12.33 4.39 0.39
CA CYS A 177 -11.12 5.21 0.23
C CYS A 177 -9.82 4.39 0.16
N SER A 178 -9.96 3.14 -0.25
CA SER A 178 -8.94 2.11 -0.26
C SER A 178 -9.33 1.18 -1.39
N TYR A 179 -8.64 1.34 -2.51
CA TYR A 179 -8.94 0.61 -3.74
C TYR A 179 -7.75 -0.28 -4.04
N SER A 180 -7.98 -1.59 -4.18
CA SER A 180 -6.93 -2.44 -4.73
C SER A 180 -6.70 -2.02 -6.18
N THR A 181 -5.50 -2.25 -6.71
CA THR A 181 -5.21 -1.95 -8.11
C THR A 181 -4.82 -3.21 -8.85
N VAL A 182 -5.02 -3.21 -10.16
CA VAL A 182 -4.73 -4.35 -11.04
C VAL A 182 -4.04 -3.86 -12.30
N GLN A 183 -3.04 -4.62 -12.75
CA GLN A 183 -2.40 -4.37 -14.03
C GLN A 183 -3.20 -5.06 -15.13
N ILE A 184 -3.60 -4.30 -16.15
CA ILE A 184 -4.24 -4.84 -17.34
C ILE A 184 -3.45 -4.34 -18.55
N GLY A 185 -2.78 -5.26 -19.24
CA GLY A 185 -1.78 -4.91 -20.25
C GLY A 185 -0.64 -4.08 -19.66
N THR A 186 -0.45 -2.87 -20.18
CA THR A 186 0.56 -1.91 -19.70
C THR A 186 -0.02 -0.87 -18.75
N GLN A 187 -1.32 -0.93 -18.45
CA GLN A 187 -2.04 0.09 -17.69
C GLN A 187 -2.41 -0.38 -16.29
N CYS A 188 -2.49 0.59 -15.39
CA CYS A 188 -2.92 0.40 -14.01
C CYS A 188 -4.36 0.84 -13.83
N TRP A 189 -5.16 -0.02 -13.20
CA TRP A 189 -6.58 0.25 -12.98
C TRP A 189 -6.92 0.05 -11.50
N THR A 190 -7.83 0.86 -10.97
CA THR A 190 -8.49 0.52 -9.70
C THR A 190 -9.31 -0.74 -9.94
N LYS A 191 -9.19 -1.72 -9.05
CA LYS A 191 -9.86 -3.01 -9.17
C LYS A 191 -11.37 -2.87 -8.95
N GLN A 192 -11.77 -1.97 -8.06
CA GLN A 192 -13.17 -1.67 -7.75
C GLN A 192 -13.59 -0.31 -8.31
N ASN A 193 -14.89 -0.11 -8.49
CA ASN A 193 -15.49 1.18 -8.81
C ASN A 193 -15.29 2.16 -7.66
N LEU A 194 -15.00 3.43 -7.97
CA LEU A 194 -14.90 4.48 -6.96
C LEU A 194 -16.25 4.68 -6.26
N ASN A 195 -16.19 4.85 -4.95
CA ASN A 195 -17.30 5.13 -4.05
C ASN A 195 -16.81 6.22 -3.07
N ILE A 196 -16.84 7.46 -3.55
CA ILE A 196 -16.36 8.68 -2.86
C ILE A 196 -17.38 9.81 -3.01
N GLY A 197 -17.60 10.59 -1.95
CA GLY A 197 -18.45 11.80 -2.00
C GLY A 197 -19.79 11.65 -1.29
N SER A 198 -20.52 12.76 -1.22
CA SER A 198 -21.81 12.87 -0.54
C SER A 198 -22.93 12.27 -1.38
N ILE A 199 -23.81 11.49 -0.75
CA ILE A 199 -24.92 10.85 -1.46
C ILE A 199 -26.01 11.88 -1.80
N VAL A 200 -26.40 11.90 -3.06
CA VAL A 200 -27.58 12.60 -3.60
C VAL A 200 -28.51 11.59 -4.29
N SER A 201 -29.77 11.97 -4.52
CA SER A 201 -30.65 11.16 -5.39
C SER A 201 -30.13 11.20 -6.83
N GLY A 202 -30.23 10.08 -7.55
CA GLY A 202 -29.86 9.99 -8.96
C GLY A 202 -30.72 10.86 -9.89
N ALA A 203 -31.85 11.37 -9.39
CA ALA A 203 -32.69 12.36 -10.07
C ALA A 203 -32.18 13.80 -9.89
N THR A 204 -31.31 14.07 -8.92
CA THR A 204 -30.70 15.38 -8.69
C THR A 204 -29.54 15.61 -9.65
N THR A 205 -29.45 16.83 -10.19
CA THR A 205 -28.26 17.25 -10.95
C THR A 205 -27.13 17.56 -9.97
N GLN A 206 -26.01 16.84 -10.11
CA GLN A 206 -24.80 17.11 -9.33
C GLN A 206 -24.25 18.50 -9.71
N ALA A 207 -23.87 19.29 -8.71
CA ALA A 207 -23.61 20.72 -8.84
C ALA A 207 -22.12 21.05 -8.68
N ASN A 208 -21.65 22.04 -9.46
CA ASN A 208 -20.29 22.55 -9.33
C ASN A 208 -20.19 23.48 -8.11
N ASN A 209 -20.11 22.90 -6.92
CA ASN A 209 -20.18 23.59 -5.62
C ASN A 209 -19.04 23.18 -4.67
N ASP A 210 -17.97 22.59 -5.21
CA ASP A 210 -16.82 22.02 -4.49
C ASP A 210 -17.16 20.89 -3.49
N ILE A 211 -18.40 20.37 -3.53
CA ILE A 211 -18.80 19.17 -2.80
C ILE A 211 -18.83 18.04 -3.81
N LEU A 212 -18.00 17.02 -3.58
CA LEU A 212 -18.05 15.82 -4.40
C LEU A 212 -19.35 15.07 -4.13
N GLU A 213 -20.13 14.81 -5.17
CA GLU A 213 -21.43 14.17 -5.07
C GLU A 213 -21.45 12.81 -5.77
N LYS A 214 -22.20 11.86 -5.24
CA LYS A 214 -22.45 10.54 -5.83
C LYS A 214 -23.91 10.14 -5.68
N TYR A 215 -24.39 9.21 -6.48
CA TYR A 215 -25.67 8.53 -6.24
C TYR A 215 -25.46 7.01 -6.30
N CYS A 216 -26.40 6.27 -5.72
CA CYS A 216 -26.36 4.81 -5.73
C CYS A 216 -27.34 4.26 -6.76
N TYR A 217 -27.05 3.07 -7.29
CA TYR A 217 -27.98 2.39 -8.19
C TYR A 217 -29.34 2.20 -7.50
N ASN A 218 -30.44 2.59 -8.18
CA ASN A 218 -31.81 2.63 -7.64
C ASN A 218 -31.98 3.47 -6.36
N ASP A 219 -31.11 4.46 -6.12
CA ASP A 219 -31.11 5.29 -4.90
C ASP A 219 -31.06 4.45 -3.59
N ASN A 220 -30.46 3.24 -3.66
CA ASN A 220 -30.24 2.37 -2.50
C ASN A 220 -28.77 2.39 -2.08
N THR A 221 -28.50 2.84 -0.86
CA THR A 221 -27.15 2.96 -0.29
C THR A 221 -26.39 1.64 -0.24
N ASP A 222 -27.08 0.50 -0.08
CA ASP A 222 -26.44 -0.82 -0.07
C ASP A 222 -25.79 -1.14 -1.42
N ASN A 223 -26.37 -0.65 -2.53
CA ASN A 223 -25.81 -0.85 -3.86
C ASN A 223 -24.53 -0.03 -4.08
N CYS A 224 -24.32 1.08 -3.35
CA CYS A 224 -23.02 1.75 -3.40
C CYS A 224 -21.91 0.91 -2.74
N LEU A 225 -22.25 0.11 -1.73
CA LEU A 225 -21.28 -0.75 -1.05
C LEU A 225 -20.85 -1.93 -1.92
N THR A 226 -21.78 -2.44 -2.73
CA THR A 226 -21.47 -3.51 -3.68
C THR A 226 -20.90 -2.92 -4.97
N ASP A 227 -21.59 -1.99 -5.62
CA ASP A 227 -21.37 -1.63 -7.02
C ASP A 227 -20.55 -0.35 -7.20
N GLY A 228 -20.30 0.39 -6.12
CA GLY A 228 -19.63 1.68 -6.12
C GLY A 228 -20.57 2.87 -6.31
N GLY A 229 -20.00 4.07 -6.26
CA GLY A 229 -20.73 5.32 -6.49
C GLY A 229 -20.94 5.57 -7.97
N LEU A 230 -22.11 6.10 -8.33
CA LEU A 230 -22.39 6.59 -9.66
C LEU A 230 -22.21 8.11 -9.71
N TYR A 231 -21.64 8.57 -10.81
CA TYR A 231 -21.33 9.98 -11.06
C TYR A 231 -21.89 10.38 -12.41
N LYS A 232 -22.46 11.57 -12.51
CA LYS A 232 -22.73 12.20 -13.80
C LYS A 232 -21.39 12.59 -14.44
N GLN A 233 -21.38 12.68 -15.77
CA GLN A 233 -20.15 12.91 -16.52
C GLN A 233 -19.43 14.19 -16.07
N ASP A 234 -20.16 15.30 -15.93
CA ASP A 234 -19.57 16.58 -15.53
C ASP A 234 -18.94 16.49 -14.13
N GLU A 235 -19.62 15.84 -13.19
CA GLU A 235 -19.13 15.64 -11.82
C GLU A 235 -17.88 14.74 -11.80
N ALA A 236 -17.92 13.60 -12.50
CA ALA A 236 -16.78 12.70 -12.61
C ALA A 236 -15.54 13.41 -13.19
N MET A 237 -15.76 14.27 -14.20
CA MET A 237 -14.70 15.04 -14.84
C MET A 237 -14.30 16.30 -14.04
N GLN A 238 -14.98 16.59 -12.93
CA GLN A 238 -14.85 17.83 -12.16
C GLN A 238 -14.96 19.06 -13.07
N TYR A 239 -15.96 19.04 -13.95
CA TYR A 239 -16.31 20.09 -14.92
C TYR A 239 -15.19 20.47 -15.89
N SER A 240 -14.18 19.61 -16.04
CA SER A 240 -13.14 19.72 -17.06
C SER A 240 -13.63 19.20 -18.41
N ALA A 241 -13.27 19.88 -19.50
CA ALA A 241 -13.53 19.40 -20.86
C ALA A 241 -12.43 18.47 -21.41
N ALA A 242 -11.33 18.28 -20.66
CA ALA A 242 -10.19 17.49 -21.12
C ALA A 242 -10.45 15.99 -20.93
N LYS A 243 -10.28 15.20 -21.99
CA LYS A 243 -10.18 13.73 -21.88
C LYS A 243 -8.90 13.38 -21.15
N GLY A 244 -8.93 12.33 -20.32
CA GLY A 244 -7.77 12.01 -19.47
C GLY A 244 -7.59 12.98 -18.30
N THR A 245 -8.60 13.80 -17.98
CA THR A 245 -8.55 14.69 -16.81
C THR A 245 -8.46 13.86 -15.52
N GLN A 246 -7.78 14.39 -14.51
CA GLN A 246 -7.77 13.78 -13.17
C GLN A 246 -9.21 13.56 -12.69
N GLY A 247 -10.09 14.56 -12.85
CA GLY A 247 -11.48 14.47 -12.42
C GLY A 247 -11.58 14.09 -10.94
N ILE A 248 -12.47 13.15 -10.63
CA ILE A 248 -12.65 12.59 -9.29
C ILE A 248 -11.58 11.57 -8.88
N CYS A 249 -10.57 11.31 -9.71
CA CYS A 249 -9.51 10.37 -9.38
C CYS A 249 -8.50 10.97 -8.38
N PRO A 250 -7.85 10.14 -7.56
CA PRO A 250 -6.75 10.57 -6.69
C PRO A 250 -5.61 11.27 -7.44
N SER A 251 -4.80 12.05 -6.72
CA SER A 251 -3.61 12.64 -7.32
C SER A 251 -2.70 11.55 -7.92
N GLY A 252 -2.26 11.77 -9.16
CA GLY A 252 -1.49 10.79 -9.93
C GLY A 252 -2.33 9.75 -10.68
N TRP A 253 -3.65 9.79 -10.56
CA TRP A 253 -4.61 9.00 -11.31
C TRP A 253 -5.52 9.89 -12.13
N HIS A 254 -6.17 9.34 -13.15
CA HIS A 254 -7.09 10.08 -14.00
C HIS A 254 -8.20 9.22 -14.56
N LEU A 255 -9.28 9.87 -14.98
CA LEU A 255 -10.32 9.21 -15.75
C LEU A 255 -9.75 8.79 -17.11
N PRO A 256 -9.91 7.54 -17.53
CA PRO A 256 -9.32 7.06 -18.77
C PRO A 256 -9.78 7.88 -19.98
N SER A 257 -8.81 8.22 -20.84
CA SER A 257 -9.10 8.76 -22.17
C SER A 257 -9.62 7.67 -23.12
N ASP A 258 -10.22 8.08 -24.24
CA ASP A 258 -10.67 7.13 -25.27
C ASP A 258 -9.54 6.22 -25.78
N ALA A 259 -8.32 6.74 -25.87
CA ALA A 259 -7.15 5.96 -26.31
C ALA A 259 -6.75 4.90 -25.26
N GLU A 260 -6.83 5.25 -23.98
CA GLU A 260 -6.54 4.33 -22.89
C GLU A 260 -7.62 3.27 -22.74
N GLN A 261 -8.89 3.65 -22.88
CA GLN A 261 -10.00 2.71 -22.88
C GLN A 261 -9.92 1.76 -24.09
N ASN A 262 -9.57 2.26 -25.28
CA ASN A 262 -9.36 1.41 -26.45
C ASN A 262 -8.17 0.45 -26.23
N THR A 263 -7.08 0.89 -25.59
CA THR A 263 -5.94 0.03 -25.25
C THR A 263 -6.37 -1.10 -24.31
N LEU A 264 -7.15 -0.79 -23.28
CA LEU A 264 -7.73 -1.76 -22.36
C LEU A 264 -8.62 -2.77 -23.09
N ASP A 265 -9.54 -2.29 -23.92
CA ASP A 265 -10.49 -3.13 -24.62
C ASP A 265 -9.77 -4.06 -25.61
N GLN A 266 -8.78 -3.57 -26.36
CA GLN A 266 -7.97 -4.39 -27.26
C GLN A 266 -7.17 -5.46 -26.52
N TYR A 267 -6.66 -5.14 -25.33
CA TYR A 267 -5.92 -6.10 -24.52
C TYR A 267 -6.82 -7.23 -24.01
N LEU A 268 -8.06 -6.90 -23.65
CA LEU A 268 -9.02 -7.86 -23.09
C LEU A 268 -9.87 -8.56 -24.14
N ASN A 269 -9.99 -8.04 -25.35
CA ASN A 269 -10.80 -8.71 -26.37
C ASN A 269 -10.08 -9.95 -26.93
N ASP A 270 -10.87 -10.94 -27.32
CA ASP A 270 -10.37 -12.13 -28.04
C ASP A 270 -10.30 -11.90 -29.56
N THR A 271 -10.85 -10.77 -30.02
CA THR A 271 -10.84 -10.28 -31.41
C THR A 271 -10.42 -8.81 -31.46
N THR A 272 -10.23 -8.21 -32.63
CA THR A 272 -9.95 -6.77 -32.74
C THR A 272 -11.19 -5.94 -32.43
N CYS A 273 -11.10 -5.05 -31.45
CA CYS A 273 -12.11 -4.01 -31.16
C CYS A 273 -11.99 -2.83 -32.14
N ASP A 274 -13.08 -2.23 -32.57
CA ASP A 274 -13.06 -0.89 -33.20
C ASP A 274 -13.03 0.18 -32.11
N ALA A 275 -12.03 1.05 -32.19
CA ALA A 275 -11.86 2.17 -31.26
C ALA A 275 -13.08 3.11 -31.23
N ASN A 276 -13.86 3.17 -32.31
CA ASN A 276 -15.05 4.01 -32.43
C ASN A 276 -16.33 3.34 -31.89
N ARG A 277 -16.25 2.09 -31.41
CA ARG A 277 -17.38 1.30 -30.87
C ARG A 277 -18.63 1.35 -31.77
N VAL A 278 -18.42 1.16 -33.07
CA VAL A 278 -19.47 1.33 -34.12
C VAL A 278 -20.66 0.37 -33.91
N ASN A 279 -20.43 -0.76 -33.23
CA ASN A 279 -21.46 -1.72 -32.87
C ASN A 279 -21.52 -1.92 -31.34
N ALA A 280 -22.73 -2.01 -30.80
CA ALA A 280 -22.96 -2.16 -29.35
C ALA A 280 -22.33 -3.42 -28.71
N ARG A 281 -21.91 -4.41 -29.51
CA ARG A 281 -21.26 -5.65 -29.05
C ARG A 281 -19.81 -5.82 -29.47
N ASP A 282 -19.22 -4.82 -30.11
CA ASP A 282 -17.89 -4.90 -30.72
C ASP A 282 -16.78 -5.31 -29.74
N CYS A 283 -16.92 -4.89 -28.47
CA CYS A 283 -16.02 -5.25 -27.36
C CYS A 283 -16.74 -6.03 -26.24
N ALA A 284 -17.83 -6.74 -26.54
CA ALA A 284 -18.64 -7.41 -25.51
C ALA A 284 -17.84 -8.42 -24.67
N ASN A 285 -16.88 -9.13 -25.27
CA ASN A 285 -16.03 -10.09 -24.56
C ASN A 285 -15.11 -9.40 -23.55
N ALA A 286 -14.57 -8.21 -23.87
CA ALA A 286 -13.79 -7.43 -22.92
C ALA A 286 -14.60 -7.10 -21.65
N GLY A 287 -15.87 -6.71 -21.83
CA GLY A 287 -16.80 -6.49 -20.72
C GLY A 287 -16.98 -7.72 -19.81
N THR A 288 -17.05 -8.93 -20.39
CA THR A 288 -17.15 -10.17 -19.59
C THR A 288 -15.89 -10.50 -18.80
N LYS A 289 -14.73 -9.97 -19.19
CA LYS A 289 -13.47 -10.12 -18.47
C LYS A 289 -13.27 -9.03 -17.42
N LEU A 290 -13.90 -7.87 -17.60
CA LEU A 290 -13.87 -6.74 -16.65
C LEU A 290 -14.82 -6.94 -15.47
N LYS A 291 -15.92 -7.68 -15.64
CA LYS A 291 -16.85 -7.86 -14.52
C LYS A 291 -16.24 -8.60 -13.34
N ALA A 292 -16.84 -8.47 -12.16
CA ALA A 292 -16.43 -9.25 -10.98
C ALA A 292 -16.37 -10.77 -11.25
N GLY A 293 -15.29 -11.39 -10.78
CA GLY A 293 -14.94 -12.79 -11.08
C GLY A 293 -14.50 -13.06 -12.52
N GLY A 294 -14.33 -12.02 -13.34
CA GLY A 294 -13.76 -12.08 -14.68
C GLY A 294 -12.25 -12.34 -14.67
N SER A 295 -11.68 -12.67 -15.83
CA SER A 295 -10.27 -13.05 -15.93
C SER A 295 -9.28 -11.89 -15.88
N SER A 296 -9.73 -10.63 -15.98
CA SER A 296 -8.83 -9.47 -15.95
C SER A 296 -8.36 -9.11 -14.54
N GLY A 297 -9.05 -9.62 -13.50
CA GLY A 297 -8.84 -9.19 -12.12
C GLY A 297 -9.41 -7.79 -11.81
N PHE A 298 -10.04 -7.12 -12.78
CA PHE A 298 -10.96 -6.01 -12.53
C PHE A 298 -12.26 -6.58 -11.91
N GLU A 299 -12.81 -5.91 -10.91
CA GLU A 299 -14.09 -6.27 -10.30
C GLU A 299 -15.08 -5.14 -10.57
N GLY A 300 -15.20 -4.80 -11.85
CA GLY A 300 -16.25 -3.90 -12.31
C GLY A 300 -17.58 -4.57 -12.01
N LEU A 301 -18.37 -3.97 -11.13
CA LEU A 301 -19.71 -4.46 -10.87
C LEU A 301 -20.63 -3.66 -11.80
N LEU A 302 -21.25 -4.39 -12.73
CA LEU A 302 -22.11 -3.90 -13.81
C LEU A 302 -23.58 -3.96 -13.40
#